data_AF-A0A962W501-F1
#
_entry.id   AF-A0A962W501-F1
#
_cell.length_a   1.000
_cell.length_b   1.000
_cell.length_c   1.000
_cell.angle_alpha   90.00
_cell.angle_beta   90.00
_cell.angle_gamma   90.00
#
_symmetry.space_group_name_H-M   'P 1'
#
loop_
_entity.id
_entity.type
_entity.pdbx_description
1 polymer ?
#
loop_
_entity_poly.entity_id
_entity_poly.type
_entity_poly.pdbx_seq_one_letter_code
_entity_poly.pdbx_strand_id
1 'polypeptide(L)'
;MLRAESRAWLGLLGRALWGGLSVSLLLAALVMLVGPAEAAGEQAGLRIYATDGAGLGNAPSLDTRIAIGISGVIARVRVEQRFYNPHKDWVEGVYVFPLPQNAAVDRLRMRYGGRLIEGEIQERQQARQNYERARDAGQGAGLLEQQRANVFTTAVANIPPGEAVAIEIE
;
A
#
# COMPACT_ATOMS: atom_id res chain seq x y z
N MET A 1 11.21 73.11 -17.00
CA MET A 1 9.98 72.31 -16.82
C MET A 1 10.35 70.84 -16.93
N LEU A 2 10.51 70.12 -15.81
CA LEU A 2 10.65 68.64 -15.77
C LEU A 2 10.45 68.19 -14.30
N ARG A 3 9.20 68.07 -13.87
CA ARG A 3 8.79 67.51 -12.57
C ARG A 3 7.33 67.07 -12.67
N ALA A 4 7.04 65.91 -13.28
CA ALA A 4 5.69 65.35 -13.25
C ALA A 4 5.56 63.85 -13.64
N GLU A 5 6.51 62.95 -13.40
CA GLU A 5 6.31 61.52 -13.80
C GLU A 5 6.51 60.48 -12.69
N SER A 6 6.82 60.86 -11.45
CA SER A 6 7.05 59.91 -10.36
C SER A 6 5.78 59.33 -9.70
N ARG A 7 4.56 59.76 -10.10
CA ARG A 7 3.31 59.34 -9.45
C ARG A 7 2.57 58.19 -10.15
N ALA A 8 2.95 57.84 -11.38
CA ALA A 8 2.26 56.79 -12.15
C ALA A 8 2.70 55.35 -11.77
N TRP A 9 3.91 55.18 -11.24
CA TRP A 9 4.48 53.86 -10.92
C TRP A 9 3.93 53.22 -9.64
N LEU A 10 3.39 54.00 -8.71
CA LEU A 10 2.85 53.49 -7.44
C LEU A 10 1.48 52.80 -7.57
N GLY A 11 0.70 53.10 -8.62
CA GLY A 11 -0.61 52.48 -8.85
C GLY A 11 -0.57 51.10 -9.51
N LEU A 12 0.49 50.79 -10.26
CA LEU A 12 0.63 49.51 -10.97
C LEU A 12 1.10 48.37 -10.06
N LEU A 13 1.89 48.68 -9.02
CA LEU A 13 2.32 47.69 -8.02
C LEU A 13 1.18 47.18 -7.12
N GLY A 14 0.17 48.01 -6.84
CA GLY A 14 -0.97 47.64 -5.99
C GLY A 14 -1.92 46.61 -6.63
N ARG A 15 -2.07 46.61 -7.96
CA ARG A 15 -3.02 45.71 -8.66
C ARG A 15 -2.43 44.32 -8.91
N ALA A 16 -1.10 44.19 -8.96
CA ALA A 16 -0.42 42.90 -9.09
C ALA A 16 -0.43 42.08 -7.79
N LEU A 17 -0.39 42.75 -6.63
CA LEU A 17 -0.37 42.09 -5.31
C LEU A 17 -1.75 41.53 -4.89
N TRP A 18 -2.86 42.10 -5.36
CA TRP A 18 -4.21 41.58 -5.07
C TRP A 18 -4.62 40.36 -5.93
N GLY A 19 -4.04 40.19 -7.11
CA GLY A 19 -4.29 39.03 -7.98
C GLY A 19 -3.63 37.74 -7.47
N GLY A 20 -2.43 37.83 -6.89
CA GLY A 20 -1.70 36.65 -6.39
C GLY A 20 -2.27 36.06 -5.10
N LEU A 21 -2.86 36.91 -4.24
CA LEU A 21 -3.40 36.52 -2.94
C LEU A 21 -4.76 35.79 -3.08
N SER A 22 -5.56 36.17 -4.07
CA SER A 22 -6.85 35.54 -4.37
C SER A 22 -6.68 34.16 -5.03
N VAL A 23 -5.69 33.98 -5.90
CA VAL A 23 -5.36 32.66 -6.49
C VAL A 23 -4.78 31.70 -5.44
N SER A 24 -3.96 32.21 -4.51
CA SER A 24 -3.36 31.38 -3.44
C SER A 24 -4.40 30.91 -2.42
N LEU A 25 -5.36 31.75 -2.05
CA LEU A 25 -6.48 31.37 -1.18
C LEU A 25 -7.40 30.34 -1.84
N LEU A 26 -7.64 30.45 -3.15
CA LEU A 26 -8.42 29.46 -3.90
C LEU A 26 -7.71 28.10 -4.02
N LEU A 27 -6.39 28.08 -4.20
CA LEU A 27 -5.59 26.84 -4.20
C LEU A 27 -5.58 26.18 -2.82
N ALA A 28 -5.42 26.95 -1.74
CA ALA A 28 -5.48 26.42 -0.38
C ALA A 28 -6.88 25.88 -0.03
N ALA A 29 -7.95 26.54 -0.50
CA ALA A 29 -9.33 26.06 -0.33
C ALA A 29 -9.60 24.78 -1.13
N LEU A 30 -9.03 24.64 -2.33
CA LEU A 30 -9.12 23.40 -3.11
C LEU A 30 -8.41 22.23 -2.41
N VAL A 31 -7.25 22.48 -1.78
CA VAL A 31 -6.53 21.48 -0.98
C VAL A 31 -7.30 21.09 0.28
N MET A 32 -8.06 22.01 0.91
CA MET A 32 -8.88 21.71 2.09
C MET A 32 -10.20 21.00 1.73
N LEU A 33 -10.75 21.23 0.54
CA LEU A 33 -11.95 20.53 0.05
C LEU A 33 -11.66 19.08 -0.35
N VAL A 34 -10.42 18.81 -0.78
CA VAL A 34 -9.85 17.47 -0.80
C VAL A 34 -9.37 17.17 0.61
N GLY A 35 -10.30 16.83 1.52
CA GLY A 35 -9.95 16.28 2.83
C GLY A 35 -8.96 15.12 2.67
N PRO A 36 -8.24 14.71 3.74
CA PRO A 36 -7.34 13.57 3.65
C PRO A 36 -8.18 12.38 3.19
N ALA A 37 -8.09 12.08 1.89
CA ALA A 37 -8.51 10.80 1.38
C ALA A 37 -7.63 9.84 2.16
N GLU A 38 -8.22 9.11 3.10
CA GLU A 38 -7.66 7.83 3.50
C GLU A 38 -7.47 7.09 2.18
N ALA A 39 -6.23 7.13 1.70
CA ALA A 39 -5.77 6.32 0.62
C ALA A 39 -5.85 4.90 1.16
N ALA A 40 -7.05 4.31 1.12
CA ALA A 40 -7.22 2.89 0.88
C ALA A 40 -6.74 2.63 -0.56
N GLY A 41 -5.46 2.93 -0.79
CA GLY A 41 -4.77 2.60 -1.99
C GLY A 41 -4.60 1.10 -2.01
N GLU A 42 -4.71 0.56 -3.21
CA GLU A 42 -4.27 -0.77 -3.63
C GLU A 42 -2.73 -0.88 -3.49
N GLN A 43 -2.18 -0.45 -2.35
CA GLN A 43 -0.77 -0.33 -2.05
C GLN A 43 -0.35 -1.47 -1.13
N ALA A 44 0.87 -1.94 -1.32
CA ALA A 44 1.44 -2.95 -0.46
C ALA A 44 1.56 -2.45 0.98
N GLY A 45 1.05 -3.21 1.95
CA GLY A 45 1.03 -2.78 3.34
C GLY A 45 0.66 -3.88 4.32
N LEU A 46 0.99 -3.63 5.59
CA LEU A 46 0.64 -4.50 6.71
C LEU A 46 -0.41 -3.80 7.57
N ARG A 47 -1.63 -4.34 7.61
CA ARG A 47 -2.69 -3.88 8.53
C ARG A 47 -2.54 -4.59 9.86
N ILE A 48 -2.50 -3.85 10.96
CA ILE A 48 -2.34 -4.38 12.32
C ILE A 48 -3.71 -4.51 13.00
N TYR A 49 -3.86 -5.60 13.76
CA TYR A 49 -5.00 -5.92 14.60
C TYR A 49 -4.51 -6.26 16.01
N ALA A 50 -5.27 -5.88 17.03
CA ALA A 50 -5.11 -6.41 18.37
C ALA A 50 -5.48 -7.90 18.39
N THR A 51 -5.02 -8.63 19.41
CA THR A 51 -5.30 -10.08 19.56
C THR A 51 -6.79 -10.40 19.78
N ASP A 52 -7.60 -9.40 20.14
CA ASP A 52 -9.06 -9.52 20.25
C ASP A 52 -9.80 -9.20 18.94
N GLY A 53 -9.06 -8.90 17.87
CA GLY A 53 -9.56 -8.57 16.53
C GLY A 53 -9.83 -7.08 16.29
N ALA A 54 -9.59 -6.19 17.26
CA ALA A 54 -9.76 -4.75 17.05
C ALA A 54 -8.71 -4.21 16.05
N GLY A 55 -9.14 -3.47 15.03
CA GLY A 55 -8.23 -2.87 14.04
C GLY A 55 -7.39 -1.74 14.64
N LEU A 56 -6.07 -1.81 14.50
CA LEU A 56 -5.11 -0.82 15.02
C LEU A 56 -4.53 0.10 13.94
N GLY A 57 -4.92 -0.10 12.68
CA GLY A 57 -4.47 0.70 11.54
C GLY A 57 -3.35 0.05 10.75
N ASN A 58 -2.60 0.84 9.97
CA ASN A 58 -1.48 0.33 9.17
C ASN A 58 -0.18 0.37 9.98
N ALA A 59 0.60 -0.70 9.88
CA ALA A 59 1.96 -0.73 10.39
C ALA A 59 2.82 0.31 9.66
N PRO A 60 3.61 1.12 10.37
CA PRO A 60 4.63 1.95 9.75
C PRO A 60 5.60 1.09 8.95
N SER A 61 5.77 1.42 7.67
CA SER A 61 6.83 0.84 6.83
C SER A 61 8.17 1.49 7.18
N LEU A 62 9.18 0.66 7.39
CA LEU A 62 10.56 1.08 7.71
C LEU A 62 11.44 1.09 6.46
N ASP A 63 11.33 0.07 5.62
CA ASP A 63 12.20 -0.13 4.45
C ASP A 63 11.49 -1.00 3.41
N THR A 64 11.86 -0.82 2.14
CA THR A 64 11.41 -1.69 1.05
C THR A 64 12.57 -1.88 0.08
N ARG A 65 12.95 -3.14 -0.12
CA ARG A 65 14.01 -3.54 -1.05
C ARG A 65 13.42 -4.36 -2.16
N ILE A 66 13.80 -4.01 -3.39
CA ILE A 66 13.34 -4.68 -4.59
C ILE A 66 14.57 -5.12 -5.37
N ALA A 67 14.68 -6.42 -5.61
CA ALA A 67 15.69 -7.00 -6.48
C ALA A 67 15.01 -7.64 -7.69
N ILE A 68 15.46 -7.28 -8.88
CA ILE A 68 14.86 -7.74 -10.14
C ILE A 68 15.94 -8.45 -10.95
N GLY A 69 15.69 -9.72 -11.29
CA GLY A 69 16.45 -10.46 -12.27
C GLY A 69 15.65 -10.60 -13.56
N ILE A 70 16.22 -10.22 -14.70
CA ILE A 70 15.57 -10.34 -16.02
C ILE A 70 16.31 -11.39 -16.83
N SER A 71 15.57 -12.33 -17.42
CA SER A 71 16.11 -13.39 -18.26
C SER A 71 15.18 -13.61 -19.46
N GLY A 72 15.59 -13.10 -20.62
CA GLY A 72 14.74 -13.09 -21.81
C GLY A 72 13.45 -12.31 -21.55
N VAL A 73 12.31 -13.01 -21.63
CA VAL A 73 10.96 -12.45 -21.41
C VAL A 73 10.44 -12.62 -19.98
N ILE A 74 11.23 -13.23 -19.09
CA ILE A 74 10.84 -13.52 -17.71
C ILE A 74 11.55 -12.56 -16.76
N ALA A 75 10.80 -11.99 -15.81
CA ALA A 75 11.33 -11.24 -14.68
C ALA A 75 11.05 -11.99 -13.39
N ARG A 76 12.09 -12.21 -12.57
CA ARG A 76 11.97 -12.70 -11.18
C ARG A 76 12.19 -11.52 -10.25
N VAL A 77 11.21 -11.24 -9.40
CA VAL A 77 11.19 -10.03 -8.56
C VAL A 77 11.12 -10.46 -7.11
N ARG A 78 12.16 -10.13 -6.33
CA ARG A 78 12.15 -10.29 -4.88
C ARG A 78 11.83 -8.95 -4.23
N VAL A 79 10.79 -8.92 -3.41
CA VAL A 79 10.39 -7.74 -2.63
C VAL A 79 10.53 -8.08 -1.14
N GLU A 80 11.40 -7.37 -0.42
CA GLU A 80 11.50 -7.42 1.04
C GLU A 80 10.96 -6.11 1.62
N GLN A 81 9.87 -6.17 2.38
CA GLN A 81 9.32 -5.02 3.10
C GLN A 81 9.46 -5.20 4.60
N ARG A 82 9.89 -4.14 5.29
CA ARG A 82 10.05 -4.13 6.74
C ARG A 82 9.01 -3.22 7.37
N PHE A 83 8.27 -3.73 8.34
CA PHE A 83 7.27 -2.99 9.10
C PHE A 83 7.62 -2.99 10.59
N TYR A 84 7.13 -2.00 11.33
CA TYR A 84 7.33 -1.89 12.78
C TYR A 84 6.02 -2.02 13.53
N ASN A 85 6.02 -2.70 14.67
CA ASN A 85 4.91 -2.65 15.62
C ASN A 85 5.12 -1.49 16.62
N PRO A 86 4.38 -0.37 16.50
CA PRO A 86 4.48 0.75 17.44
C PRO A 86 3.71 0.53 18.75
N HIS A 87 2.92 -0.55 18.84
CA HIS A 87 2.09 -0.82 20.01
C HIS A 87 2.89 -1.49 21.13
N LYS A 88 2.40 -1.32 22.36
CA LYS A 88 3.00 -1.91 23.58
C LYS A 88 2.59 -3.36 23.81
N ASP A 89 1.62 -3.82 23.03
CA ASP A 89 1.06 -5.16 23.10
C ASP A 89 1.48 -6.00 21.89
N TRP A 90 1.27 -7.31 22.03
CA TRP A 90 1.37 -8.24 20.91
C TRP A 90 0.24 -7.97 19.94
N VAL A 91 0.55 -8.00 18.64
CA VAL A 91 -0.42 -7.71 17.59
C VAL A 91 -0.39 -8.78 16.51
N GLU A 92 -1.49 -8.87 15.77
CA GLU A 92 -1.61 -9.62 14.54
C GLU A 92 -1.58 -8.67 13.35
N GLY A 93 -1.29 -9.21 12.17
CA GLY A 93 -1.16 -8.43 10.96
C GLY A 93 -1.71 -9.15 9.73
N VAL A 94 -2.28 -8.40 8.80
CA VAL A 94 -2.64 -8.88 7.47
C VAL A 94 -1.82 -8.10 6.46
N TYR A 95 -0.86 -8.78 5.83
CA TYR A 95 -0.07 -8.23 4.76
C TYR A 95 -0.80 -8.39 3.43
N VAL A 96 -0.87 -7.31 2.66
CA VAL A 96 -1.55 -7.24 1.37
C VAL A 96 -0.56 -6.71 0.35
N PHE A 97 -0.40 -7.40 -0.78
CA PHE A 97 0.47 -6.98 -1.87
C PHE A 97 -0.25 -7.12 -3.23
N PRO A 98 -0.44 -6.04 -3.99
CA PRO A 98 -1.03 -6.09 -5.32
C PRO A 98 -0.07 -6.77 -6.31
N LEU A 99 -0.56 -7.74 -7.06
CA LEU A 99 0.16 -8.43 -8.12
C LEU A 99 -0.33 -7.95 -9.51
N PRO A 100 0.58 -7.76 -10.48
CA PRO A 100 0.17 -7.56 -11.86
C PRO A 100 -0.50 -8.83 -12.42
N GLN A 101 -1.26 -8.69 -13.50
CA GLN A 101 -2.09 -9.78 -14.04
C GLN A 101 -1.33 -11.05 -14.44
N ASN A 102 -0.04 -10.92 -14.77
CA ASN A 102 0.80 -12.01 -15.24
C ASN A 102 1.89 -12.38 -14.23
N ALA A 103 1.67 -12.12 -12.93
CA ALA A 103 2.60 -12.51 -11.87
C ALA A 103 1.92 -13.40 -10.83
N ALA A 104 2.73 -14.26 -10.22
CA ALA A 104 2.39 -15.06 -9.07
C ALA A 104 3.56 -14.99 -8.08
N VAL A 105 3.24 -15.13 -6.79
CA VAL A 105 4.25 -15.31 -5.74
C VAL A 105 4.51 -16.81 -5.63
N ASP A 106 5.78 -17.23 -5.74
CA ASP A 106 6.20 -18.63 -5.56
C ASP A 106 6.84 -18.86 -4.19
N ARG A 107 7.29 -17.79 -3.50
CA ARG A 107 7.93 -17.90 -2.18
C ARG A 107 7.46 -16.78 -1.24
N LEU A 108 7.22 -17.14 0.01
CA LEU A 108 7.03 -16.21 1.13
C LEU A 108 7.98 -16.54 2.26
N ARG A 109 8.68 -15.53 2.77
CA ARG A 109 9.43 -15.59 4.03
C ARG A 109 9.05 -14.45 4.93
N MET A 110 8.94 -14.73 6.22
CA MET A 110 8.67 -13.73 7.25
C MET A 110 9.69 -13.87 8.37
N ARG A 111 10.21 -12.75 8.86
CA ARG A 111 11.20 -12.73 9.94
C ARG A 111 10.85 -11.68 10.98
N TYR A 112 10.71 -12.13 12.22
CA TYR A 112 10.50 -11.32 13.43
C TYR A 112 10.77 -12.22 14.65
N GLY A 113 11.06 -11.63 15.81
CA GLY A 113 11.36 -12.34 17.05
C GLY A 113 12.61 -13.21 16.97
N GLY A 114 13.54 -12.91 16.05
CA GLY A 114 14.67 -13.80 15.71
C GLY A 114 14.28 -15.10 15.00
N ARG A 115 13.02 -15.27 14.59
CA ARG A 115 12.50 -16.48 13.93
C ARG A 115 12.36 -16.23 12.43
N LEU A 116 12.60 -17.27 11.64
CA LEU A 116 12.28 -17.30 10.21
C LEU A 116 11.10 -18.23 10.01
N ILE A 117 10.06 -17.74 9.34
CA ILE A 117 8.87 -18.49 8.97
C ILE A 117 8.83 -18.51 7.44
N GLU A 118 8.95 -19.69 6.86
CA GLU A 118 8.70 -19.88 5.42
C GLU A 118 7.23 -20.28 5.25
N GLY A 119 6.49 -19.53 4.44
CA GLY A 119 5.09 -19.83 4.16
C GLY A 119 4.97 -20.78 2.98
N GLU A 120 4.15 -21.83 3.12
CA GLU A 120 3.71 -22.61 1.97
C GLU A 120 2.72 -21.78 1.16
N ILE A 121 3.14 -21.37 -0.05
CA ILE A 121 2.24 -20.70 -0.98
C ILE A 121 1.36 -21.76 -1.63
N GLN A 122 0.13 -21.91 -1.14
CA GLN A 122 -0.89 -22.58 -1.93
C GLN A 122 -1.32 -21.62 -3.02
N GLU A 123 -0.79 -21.82 -4.23
CA GLU A 123 -1.16 -21.03 -5.39
C GLU A 123 -2.68 -20.99 -5.53
N ARG A 124 -3.23 -19.80 -5.77
CA ARG A 124 -4.66 -19.65 -6.10
C ARG A 124 -5.07 -20.50 -7.30
N GLN A 125 -4.13 -20.87 -8.18
CA GLN A 125 -4.38 -21.84 -9.25
C GLN A 125 -4.68 -23.25 -8.70
N GLN A 126 -3.97 -23.71 -7.67
CA GLN A 126 -4.27 -24.98 -6.99
C GLN A 126 -5.67 -24.93 -6.34
N ALA A 127 -6.03 -23.80 -5.72
CA ALA A 127 -7.37 -23.59 -5.15
C ALA A 127 -8.47 -23.52 -6.23
N ARG A 128 -8.19 -22.87 -7.37
CA ARG A 128 -9.08 -22.82 -8.55
C ARG A 128 -9.25 -24.19 -9.18
N GLN A 129 -8.18 -24.98 -9.32
CA GLN A 129 -8.23 -26.36 -9.80
C GLN A 129 -8.96 -27.27 -8.81
N ASN A 130 -8.81 -27.07 -7.50
CA ASN A 130 -9.59 -27.77 -6.47
C ASN A 130 -11.07 -27.42 -6.59
N TYR A 131 -11.40 -26.15 -6.81
CA TYR A 131 -12.77 -25.67 -7.05
C TYR A 131 -13.35 -26.25 -8.34
N GLU A 132 -12.60 -26.25 -9.44
CA GLU A 132 -13.00 -26.84 -10.72
C GLU A 132 -13.21 -28.34 -10.58
N ARG A 133 -12.32 -29.05 -9.88
CA ARG A 133 -12.52 -30.47 -9.52
C ARG A 133 -13.77 -30.70 -8.67
N ALA A 134 -14.08 -29.82 -7.71
CA ALA A 134 -15.30 -29.91 -6.90
C ALA A 134 -16.57 -29.59 -7.71
N ARG A 135 -16.50 -28.63 -8.65
CA ARG A 135 -17.56 -28.30 -9.61
C ARG A 135 -17.83 -29.47 -10.55
N ASP A 136 -16.77 -30.06 -11.12
CA ASP A 136 -16.86 -31.21 -12.02
C ASP A 136 -17.36 -32.47 -11.28
N ALA A 137 -17.16 -32.53 -9.96
CA ALA A 137 -17.75 -33.53 -9.05
C ALA A 137 -19.22 -33.25 -8.66
N GLY A 138 -19.86 -32.24 -9.25
CA GLY A 138 -21.29 -31.96 -9.06
C GLY A 138 -21.66 -31.27 -7.75
N GLN A 139 -20.68 -30.75 -7.00
CA GLN A 139 -20.94 -29.95 -5.80
C GLN A 139 -21.27 -28.51 -6.22
N GLY A 140 -22.48 -28.04 -5.87
CA GLY A 140 -23.01 -26.76 -6.33
C GLY A 140 -22.12 -25.58 -5.92
N ALA A 141 -21.47 -24.96 -6.91
CA ALA A 141 -20.57 -23.84 -6.68
C ALA A 141 -20.90 -22.70 -7.67
N GLY A 142 -21.52 -21.63 -7.16
CA GLY A 142 -21.81 -20.42 -7.92
C GLY A 142 -20.57 -19.52 -7.96
N LEU A 143 -20.02 -19.28 -9.15
CA LEU A 143 -18.85 -18.43 -9.34
C LEU A 143 -19.30 -17.03 -9.79
N LEU A 144 -19.34 -16.08 -8.86
CA LEU A 144 -19.40 -14.65 -9.19
C LEU A 144 -17.97 -14.18 -9.47
N GLU A 145 -17.58 -14.05 -10.75
CA GLU A 145 -16.29 -13.46 -11.13
C GLU A 145 -16.36 -11.92 -11.01
N GLN A 146 -16.20 -11.43 -9.78
CA GLN A 146 -15.92 -10.01 -9.57
C GLN A 146 -14.50 -9.74 -10.08
N GLN A 147 -14.40 -9.03 -11.22
CA GLN A 147 -13.13 -8.55 -11.76
C GLN A 147 -12.33 -7.82 -10.66
N ARG A 148 -11.04 -8.18 -10.56
CA ARG A 148 -9.96 -7.61 -9.74
C ARG A 148 -9.82 -8.19 -8.31
N ALA A 149 -9.02 -9.24 -8.19
CA ALA A 149 -8.31 -9.57 -6.95
C ALA A 149 -6.96 -10.22 -7.26
N ASN A 150 -6.11 -9.59 -8.07
CA ASN A 150 -4.71 -10.02 -8.16
C ASN A 150 -3.96 -9.42 -6.98
N VAL A 151 -4.31 -9.89 -5.80
CA VAL A 151 -3.76 -9.41 -4.53
C VAL A 151 -3.30 -10.64 -3.78
N PHE A 152 -2.04 -10.61 -3.38
CA PHE A 152 -1.47 -11.56 -2.46
C PHE A 152 -1.76 -11.11 -1.03
N THR A 153 -2.25 -12.02 -0.20
CA THR A 153 -2.57 -11.73 1.20
C THR A 153 -1.99 -12.82 2.07
N THR A 154 -1.35 -12.43 3.19
CA THR A 154 -0.88 -13.39 4.21
C THR A 154 -1.10 -12.83 5.61
N ALA A 155 -1.41 -13.72 6.55
CA ALA A 155 -1.57 -13.37 7.95
C ALA A 155 -0.24 -13.55 8.71
N VAL A 156 0.05 -12.60 9.59
CA VAL A 156 1.21 -12.57 10.47
C VAL A 156 0.70 -12.54 11.90
N ALA A 157 0.86 -13.63 12.64
CA ALA A 157 0.43 -13.70 14.03
C ALA A 157 1.56 -13.33 14.99
N ASN A 158 1.21 -12.91 16.21
CA ASN A 158 2.14 -12.75 17.33
C ASN A 158 3.36 -11.87 17.01
N ILE A 159 3.14 -10.68 16.45
CA ILE A 159 4.18 -9.67 16.26
C ILE A 159 4.47 -9.02 17.62
N PRO A 160 5.71 -9.11 18.15
CA PRO A 160 6.03 -8.58 19.46
C PRO A 160 5.98 -7.04 19.52
N PRO A 161 5.74 -6.46 20.71
CA PRO A 161 5.75 -5.01 20.88
C PRO A 161 7.13 -4.43 20.62
N GLY A 162 7.18 -3.33 19.86
CA GLY A 162 8.43 -2.65 19.52
C GLY A 162 9.36 -3.45 18.61
N GLU A 163 8.85 -4.48 17.93
CA GLU A 163 9.65 -5.29 17.02
C GLU A 163 9.33 -5.00 15.54
N ALA A 164 10.34 -5.20 14.69
CA ALA A 164 10.19 -5.11 13.24
C ALA A 164 9.93 -6.49 12.64
N VAL A 165 8.98 -6.55 11.70
CA VAL A 165 8.73 -7.71 10.85
C VAL A 165 9.23 -7.45 9.44
N ALA A 166 10.05 -8.36 8.92
CA ALA A 166 10.45 -8.36 7.51
C ALA A 166 9.66 -9.42 6.75
N ILE A 167 9.00 -9.02 5.67
CA ILE A 167 8.21 -9.89 4.79
C ILE A 167 8.89 -9.87 3.42
N GLU A 168 9.35 -11.03 2.97
CA GLU A 168 9.95 -11.24 1.66
C GLU A 168 9.01 -12.09 0.81
N ILE A 169 8.69 -11.60 -0.38
CA ILE A 169 7.99 -12.35 -1.43
C ILE A 169 8.86 -12.42 -2.68
N GLU A 170 8.78 -13.54 -3.40
CA GLU A 170 9.43 -13.76 -4.70
C GLU A 170 8.47 -14.44 -5.69
#